data_AF-A0A9E5UZ75-F1
#
_entry.id   AF-A0A9E5UZ75-F1
#
_cell.length_a   1.000
_cell.length_b   1.000
_cell.length_c   1.000
_cell.angle_alpha   90.00
_cell.angle_beta   90.00
_cell.angle_gamma   90.00
#
_symmetry.space_group_name_H-M   'P 1'
#
loop_
_entity.id
_entity.type
_entity.pdbx_description
1 polymer ?
#
loop_
_entity_poly.entity_id
_entity_poly.type
_entity_poly.pdbx_seq_one_letter_code
_entity_poly.pdbx_strand_id
1 'polypeptide(L)'
;TYLDAHPSRPSLEDLFEDYLHLLPEYQNIDLEQLTFQRALFGFFPCYRQSPLKPVGDRILPIGDSSGSQSPLSFGGFGAMIRHLKRLTEGIDHALQADLLDRAALSLLQPYQPSLSVTWLFQRAMSVGVNQKIDPNQINILLSAVFEQMEQLGDRVLKPFLQDVVQFPALSQTMLRTALFHPDVVLRVIPHVGLPALLDWTIHYANLGIYSLLYPLGQVLEAWAKTLPPSQQYYFHRWLDAWKYGSGADYSEG
;
A
#
# COMPACT_ATOMS: atom_id res chain seq x y z
N THR A 1 -0.86 -2.07 16.85
CA THR A 1 -2.30 -2.06 16.49
C THR A 1 -2.57 -0.97 15.46
N TYR A 2 -3.52 -1.17 14.54
CA TYR A 2 -3.98 -0.10 13.64
C TYR A 2 -4.87 0.85 14.44
N LEU A 3 -4.38 2.06 14.68
CA LEU A 3 -5.03 3.02 15.56
C LEU A 3 -5.85 4.04 14.76
N ASP A 4 -7.07 4.25 15.23
CA ASP A 4 -7.85 5.46 14.96
C ASP A 4 -7.86 6.33 16.24
N ALA A 5 -8.35 7.56 16.14
CA ALA A 5 -8.40 8.49 17.27
C ALA A 5 -9.58 8.23 18.22
N HIS A 6 -10.15 7.02 18.25
CA HIS A 6 -11.28 6.72 19.12
C HIS A 6 -10.82 6.68 20.59
N PRO A 7 -11.50 7.38 21.53
CA PRO A 7 -11.01 7.55 22.91
C PRO A 7 -10.91 6.25 23.72
N SER A 8 -11.66 5.22 23.33
CA SER A 8 -11.58 3.88 23.96
C SER A 8 -10.43 3.01 23.45
N ARG A 9 -9.58 3.50 22.56
CA ARG A 9 -8.35 2.78 22.16
C ARG A 9 -7.33 2.83 23.30
N PRO A 10 -6.50 1.78 23.47
CA PRO A 10 -5.34 1.86 24.35
C PRO A 10 -4.44 3.04 23.94
N SER A 11 -3.83 3.67 24.93
CA SER A 11 -2.86 4.73 24.68
C SER A 11 -1.59 4.14 24.03
N LEU A 12 -0.77 5.00 23.40
CA LEU A 12 0.54 4.56 22.92
C LEU A 12 1.47 4.13 24.06
N GLU A 13 1.27 4.69 25.25
CA GLU A 13 2.01 4.34 26.46
C GLU A 13 1.61 2.93 26.92
N ASP A 14 0.31 2.62 26.98
CA ASP A 14 -0.22 1.30 27.35
C ASP A 14 0.35 0.22 26.43
N LEU A 15 0.34 0.47 25.11
CA LEU A 15 0.87 -0.47 24.11
C LEU A 15 2.38 -0.67 24.24
N PHE A 16 3.11 0.38 24.63
CA PHE A 16 4.56 0.31 24.82
C PHE A 16 4.92 -0.44 26.10
N GLU A 17 4.14 -0.25 27.17
CA GLU A 17 4.25 -1.01 28.42
C GLU A 17 3.98 -2.50 28.19
N ASP A 18 2.89 -2.85 27.50
CA ASP A 18 2.59 -4.24 27.09
C ASP A 18 3.73 -4.85 26.27
N TYR A 19 4.29 -4.09 25.32
CA TYR A 19 5.43 -4.55 24.52
C TYR A 19 6.66 -4.84 25.40
N LEU A 20 7.01 -3.96 26.34
CA LEU A 20 8.15 -4.17 27.24
C LEU A 20 7.95 -5.37 28.16
N HIS A 21 6.71 -5.62 28.62
CA HIS A 21 6.37 -6.81 29.39
C HIS A 21 6.56 -8.10 28.59
N LEU A 22 6.21 -8.10 27.31
CA LEU A 22 6.33 -9.26 26.41
C LEU A 22 7.71 -9.38 25.73
N LEU A 23 8.54 -8.34 25.80
CA LEU A 23 9.84 -8.29 25.13
C LEU A 23 10.75 -9.49 25.45
N PRO A 24 10.81 -9.99 26.70
CA PRO A 24 11.63 -11.16 27.03
C PRO A 24 11.20 -12.42 26.29
N GLU A 25 9.89 -12.61 26.12
CA GLU A 25 9.33 -13.75 25.40
C GLU A 25 9.66 -13.63 23.91
N TYR A 26 9.52 -12.43 23.32
CA TYR A 26 9.82 -12.21 21.90
C TYR A 26 11.30 -12.38 21.55
N GLN A 27 12.20 -11.93 22.42
CA GLN A 27 13.64 -11.99 22.18
C GLN A 27 14.29 -13.24 22.79
N ASN A 28 13.54 -14.03 23.56
CA ASN A 28 14.02 -15.17 24.33
C ASN A 28 15.25 -14.80 25.20
N ILE A 29 15.17 -13.66 25.91
CA ILE A 29 16.23 -13.10 26.74
C ILE A 29 15.64 -12.37 27.95
N ASP A 30 16.30 -12.43 29.11
CA ASP A 30 15.86 -11.67 30.28
C ASP A 30 16.03 -10.16 30.08
N LEU A 31 15.10 -9.35 30.62
CA LEU A 31 15.18 -7.88 30.57
C LEU A 31 16.50 -7.35 31.16
N GLU A 32 17.02 -7.98 32.20
CA GLU A 32 18.26 -7.58 32.88
C GLU A 32 19.49 -7.68 31.98
N GLN A 33 19.43 -8.51 30.93
CA GLN A 33 20.50 -8.69 29.96
C GLN A 33 20.38 -7.72 28.77
N LEU A 34 19.25 -7.03 28.63
CA LEU A 34 19.02 -6.08 27.54
C LEU A 34 19.70 -4.74 27.84
N THR A 35 20.52 -4.28 26.90
CA THR A 35 21.07 -2.92 26.92
C THR A 35 20.22 -2.00 26.03
N PHE A 36 19.31 -1.25 26.64
CA PHE A 36 18.48 -0.28 25.93
C PHE A 36 19.35 0.85 25.34
N GLN A 37 19.34 0.98 24.01
CA GLN A 37 20.07 2.05 23.31
C GLN A 37 19.22 3.32 23.16
N ARG A 38 17.96 3.15 22.75
CA ARG A 38 16.97 4.22 22.59
C ARG A 38 15.56 3.64 22.52
N ALA A 39 14.58 4.40 22.99
CA ALA A 39 13.18 4.21 22.63
C ALA A 39 12.87 5.06 21.39
N LEU A 40 12.27 4.45 20.36
CA LEU A 40 11.89 5.14 19.13
C LEU A 40 10.37 5.10 18.98
N PHE A 41 9.79 6.28 18.77
CA PHE A 41 8.37 6.44 18.49
C PHE A 41 8.21 7.23 17.21
N GLY A 42 7.19 6.88 16.43
CA GLY A 42 6.88 7.53 15.18
C GLY A 42 5.39 7.42 14.89
N PHE A 43 4.85 8.43 14.23
CA PHE A 43 3.49 8.42 13.74
C PHE A 43 3.51 8.41 12.22
N PHE A 44 2.91 7.38 11.63
CA PHE A 44 2.86 7.18 10.18
C PHE A 44 1.40 7.34 9.71
N PRO A 45 1.05 8.47 9.06
CA PRO A 45 -0.34 8.75 8.71
C PRO A 45 -0.84 7.89 7.53
N CYS A 46 -1.51 6.79 7.83
CA CYS A 46 -2.06 5.90 6.79
C CYS A 46 -3.45 6.36 6.30
N TYR A 47 -3.48 7.26 5.32
CA TYR A 47 -4.73 7.73 4.71
C TYR A 47 -5.35 6.67 3.79
N ARG A 48 -6.66 6.43 3.93
CA ARG A 48 -7.43 5.61 2.98
C ARG A 48 -7.43 6.20 1.57
N GLN A 49 -7.51 7.53 1.48
CA GLN A 49 -7.42 8.28 0.22
C GLN A 49 -5.97 8.74 0.02
N SER A 50 -5.14 7.84 -0.48
CA SER A 50 -3.73 8.09 -0.77
C SER A 50 -3.42 7.78 -2.24
N PRO A 51 -2.46 8.49 -2.87
CA PRO A 51 -1.72 9.66 -2.39
C PRO A 51 -2.57 10.93 -2.21
N LEU A 52 -2.13 11.83 -1.32
CA LEU A 52 -2.71 13.17 -1.14
C LEU A 52 -2.50 14.04 -2.37
N LYS A 53 -3.50 14.85 -2.70
CA LYS A 53 -3.46 15.76 -3.84
C LYS A 53 -2.84 17.12 -3.45
N PRO A 54 -2.10 17.77 -4.37
CA PRO A 54 -1.66 19.15 -4.21
C PRO A 54 -2.79 20.09 -3.79
N VAL A 55 -2.52 20.97 -2.84
CA VAL A 55 -3.49 21.97 -2.34
C VAL A 55 -3.55 23.23 -3.20
N GLY A 56 -2.49 23.52 -3.96
CA GLY A 56 -2.38 24.71 -4.79
C GLY A 56 -1.33 24.55 -5.89
N ASP A 57 -1.20 25.59 -6.72
CA ASP A 57 -0.22 25.65 -7.79
C ASP A 57 1.19 25.68 -7.21
N ARG A 58 2.15 25.09 -7.93
CA ARG A 58 3.58 25.04 -7.54
C ARG A 58 3.85 24.37 -6.20
N ILE A 59 2.89 23.60 -5.66
CA ILE A 59 3.03 22.82 -4.41
C ILE A 59 2.88 21.34 -4.73
N LEU A 60 3.86 20.51 -4.35
CA LEU A 60 3.80 19.05 -4.52
C LEU A 60 4.26 18.37 -3.23
N PRO A 61 3.39 17.62 -2.53
CA PRO A 61 3.81 16.84 -1.38
C PRO A 61 4.64 15.63 -1.82
N ILE A 62 5.68 15.29 -1.05
CA ILE A 62 6.59 14.14 -1.27
C ILE A 62 6.88 13.44 0.07
N GLY A 63 7.19 12.15 0.01
CA GLY A 63 7.48 11.34 1.20
C GLY A 63 6.24 11.21 2.08
N ASP A 64 6.42 11.25 3.39
CA ASP A 64 5.31 11.08 4.33
C ASP A 64 4.22 12.16 4.18
N SER A 65 4.61 13.36 3.73
CA SER A 65 3.66 14.46 3.46
C SER A 65 2.71 14.17 2.29
N SER A 66 3.05 13.24 1.39
CA SER A 66 2.15 12.82 0.30
C SER A 66 1.22 11.69 0.70
N GLY A 67 1.42 11.08 1.87
CA GLY A 67 0.65 9.93 2.33
C GLY A 67 0.85 8.66 1.49
N SER A 68 1.81 8.63 0.55
CA SER A 68 2.02 7.52 -0.41
C SER A 68 2.67 6.27 0.19
N GLN A 69 2.76 6.20 1.51
CA GLN A 69 3.32 5.07 2.24
C GLN A 69 2.44 3.82 2.15
N SER A 70 3.04 2.65 2.31
CA SER A 70 2.28 1.41 2.39
C SER A 70 1.37 1.39 3.62
N PRO A 71 0.09 0.99 3.48
CA PRO A 71 -0.78 0.78 4.62
C PRO A 71 -0.49 -0.54 5.36
N LEU A 72 0.34 -1.44 4.80
CA LEU A 72 0.71 -2.72 5.42
C LEU A 72 2.02 -2.60 6.20
N SER A 73 3.08 -2.12 5.56
CA SER A 73 4.41 -2.00 6.16
C SER A 73 4.64 -0.66 6.85
N PHE A 74 3.80 0.35 6.58
CA PHE A 74 3.99 1.74 6.98
C PHE A 74 5.32 2.36 6.52
N GLY A 75 6.00 1.74 5.56
CA GLY A 75 7.29 2.18 5.07
C GLY A 75 7.19 3.38 4.14
N GLY A 76 7.30 4.60 4.67
CA GLY A 76 7.33 5.84 3.87
C GLY A 76 8.61 6.00 3.03
N PHE A 77 9.78 5.68 3.60
CA PHE A 77 11.06 5.80 2.90
C PHE A 77 11.17 4.84 1.70
N GLY A 78 10.82 3.56 1.88
CA GLY A 78 10.84 2.58 0.79
C GLY A 78 9.92 2.97 -0.37
N ALA A 79 8.71 3.41 -0.05
CA ALA A 79 7.76 3.95 -1.03
C ALA A 79 8.32 5.19 -1.76
N MET A 80 8.99 6.09 -1.04
CA MET A 80 9.63 7.27 -1.64
C MET A 80 10.75 6.86 -2.61
N ILE A 81 11.65 5.96 -2.22
CA ILE A 81 12.75 5.49 -3.09
C ILE A 81 12.22 4.81 -4.34
N ARG A 82 11.19 3.97 -4.20
CA ARG A 82 10.50 3.32 -5.33
C ARG A 82 9.92 4.33 -6.33
N HIS A 83 9.40 5.45 -5.85
CA HIS A 83 8.82 6.50 -6.68
C HIS A 83 9.81 7.62 -7.06
N LEU A 84 11.05 7.60 -6.58
CA LEU A 84 12.01 8.70 -6.75
C LEU A 84 12.24 9.01 -8.23
N LYS A 85 12.48 7.98 -9.05
CA LYS A 85 12.74 8.14 -10.48
C LYS A 85 11.59 8.87 -11.20
N ARG A 86 10.35 8.35 -11.08
CA ARG A 86 9.17 8.95 -11.73
C ARG A 86 8.87 10.37 -11.23
N LEU A 87 9.16 10.65 -9.96
CA LEU A 87 8.92 11.97 -9.38
C LEU A 87 9.95 12.97 -9.90
N THR A 88 11.24 12.62 -9.91
CA THR A 88 12.30 13.49 -10.44
C THR A 88 12.11 13.79 -11.92
N GLU A 89 11.95 12.75 -12.75
CA GLU A 89 11.68 12.92 -14.18
C GLU A 89 10.38 13.71 -14.40
N GLY A 90 9.38 13.46 -13.55
CA GLY A 90 8.10 14.10 -13.70
C GLY A 90 8.08 15.58 -13.33
N ILE A 91 8.80 15.96 -12.29
CA ILE A 91 9.00 17.36 -11.89
C ILE A 91 9.82 18.10 -12.95
N ASP A 92 10.87 17.48 -13.48
CA ASP A 92 11.68 18.05 -14.55
C ASP A 92 10.82 18.36 -15.80
N HIS A 93 10.02 17.39 -16.26
CA HIS A 93 9.10 17.62 -17.38
C HIS A 93 8.05 18.69 -17.09
N ALA A 94 7.53 18.77 -15.86
CA ALA A 94 6.57 19.80 -15.48
C ALA A 94 7.20 21.20 -15.55
N LEU A 95 8.44 21.34 -15.07
CA LEU A 95 9.18 22.61 -15.12
C LEU A 95 9.49 23.03 -16.56
N GLN A 96 9.94 22.10 -17.40
CA GLN A 96 10.29 22.39 -18.81
C GLN A 96 9.07 22.82 -19.64
N ALA A 97 7.88 22.29 -19.31
CA ALA A 97 6.63 22.63 -20.00
C ALA A 97 5.81 23.75 -19.31
N ASP A 98 6.31 24.34 -18.22
CA ASP A 98 5.60 25.29 -17.32
C ASP A 98 4.21 24.79 -16.88
N LEU A 99 4.09 23.47 -16.66
CA LEU A 99 2.89 22.79 -16.19
C LEU A 99 2.91 22.66 -14.67
N LEU A 100 2.81 23.80 -13.99
CA LEU A 100 2.97 23.92 -12.54
C LEU A 100 1.67 24.26 -11.81
N ASP A 101 0.54 24.17 -12.50
CA ASP A 101 -0.77 24.28 -11.86
C ASP A 101 -1.11 23.03 -11.03
N ARG A 102 -2.07 23.18 -10.12
CA ARG A 102 -2.53 22.10 -9.22
C ARG A 102 -2.95 20.84 -9.99
N ALA A 103 -3.60 20.99 -11.15
CA ALA A 103 -4.14 19.86 -11.90
C ALA A 103 -3.02 19.04 -12.55
N ALA A 104 -2.06 19.69 -13.19
CA ALA A 104 -0.89 19.04 -13.77
C ALA A 104 -0.05 18.35 -12.69
N LEU A 105 0.24 19.01 -11.57
CA LEU A 105 1.01 18.43 -10.47
C LEU A 105 0.29 17.27 -9.78
N SER A 106 -1.05 17.25 -9.78
CA SER A 106 -1.83 16.15 -9.19
C SER A 106 -1.59 14.80 -9.86
N LEU A 107 -1.10 14.81 -11.10
CA LEU A 107 -0.76 13.61 -11.87
C LEU A 107 0.57 12.98 -11.45
N LEU A 108 1.43 13.74 -10.73
CA LEU A 108 2.63 13.20 -10.08
C LEU A 108 2.30 12.43 -8.80
N GLN A 109 1.07 12.51 -8.31
CA GLN A 109 0.56 11.73 -7.18
C GLN A 109 -0.72 10.98 -7.61
N PRO A 110 -0.62 10.07 -8.60
CA PRO A 110 -1.78 9.42 -9.19
C PRO A 110 -2.45 8.47 -8.22
N TYR A 111 -3.72 8.15 -8.48
CA TYR A 111 -4.40 7.06 -7.78
C TYR A 111 -3.67 5.73 -8.03
N GLN A 112 -3.45 4.96 -6.96
CA GLN A 112 -2.70 3.70 -6.99
C GLN A 112 -3.59 2.53 -6.54
N PRO A 113 -4.25 1.81 -7.48
CA PRO A 113 -5.04 0.63 -7.15
C PRO A 113 -4.26 -0.42 -6.36
N SER A 114 -3.00 -0.69 -6.73
CA SER A 114 -2.07 -1.59 -6.05
C SER A 114 -1.91 -1.28 -4.56
N LEU A 115 -1.94 0.01 -4.20
CA LEU A 115 -1.95 0.47 -2.82
C LEU A 115 -3.35 0.35 -2.21
N SER A 116 -4.38 0.86 -2.89
CA SER A 116 -5.74 0.90 -2.32
C SER A 116 -6.34 -0.46 -2.03
N VAL A 117 -6.02 -1.50 -2.80
CA VAL A 117 -6.48 -2.88 -2.51
C VAL A 117 -5.95 -3.41 -1.18
N THR A 118 -4.79 -2.94 -0.71
CA THR A 118 -4.19 -3.42 0.54
C THR A 118 -4.88 -2.90 1.79
N TRP A 119 -5.68 -1.82 1.67
CA TRP A 119 -6.47 -1.29 2.78
C TRP A 119 -7.47 -2.31 3.34
N LEU A 120 -8.02 -3.21 2.50
CA LEU A 120 -8.91 -4.26 3.01
C LEU A 120 -8.15 -5.26 3.89
N PHE A 121 -6.88 -5.56 3.58
CA PHE A 121 -6.05 -6.41 4.44
C PHE A 121 -5.77 -5.71 5.76
N GLN A 122 -5.44 -4.42 5.71
CA GLN A 122 -5.30 -3.60 6.92
C GLN A 122 -6.55 -3.69 7.81
N ARG A 123 -7.74 -3.54 7.20
CA ARG A 123 -9.03 -3.65 7.88
C ARG A 123 -9.22 -5.05 8.49
N ALA A 124 -8.85 -6.11 7.76
CA ALA A 124 -8.97 -7.49 8.21
C ALA A 124 -7.96 -7.89 9.30
N MET A 125 -6.89 -7.11 9.47
CA MET A 125 -5.88 -7.26 10.51
C MET A 125 -6.10 -6.27 11.68
N SER A 126 -7.25 -5.60 11.72
CA SER A 126 -7.58 -4.59 12.73
C SER A 126 -8.84 -4.98 13.49
N VAL A 127 -8.87 -4.70 14.79
CA VAL A 127 -10.06 -4.96 15.63
C VAL A 127 -10.78 -3.64 15.85
N GLY A 128 -12.08 -3.60 15.54
CA GLY A 128 -12.94 -2.44 15.85
C GLY A 128 -13.15 -2.26 17.35
N VAL A 129 -13.43 -1.04 17.79
CA VAL A 129 -13.85 -0.80 19.18
C VAL A 129 -15.12 -1.61 19.47
N ASN A 130 -15.14 -2.33 20.59
CA ASN A 130 -16.20 -3.27 20.98
C ASN A 130 -16.41 -4.47 20.04
N GLN A 131 -15.57 -4.65 19.02
CA GLN A 131 -15.62 -5.84 18.19
C GLN A 131 -15.00 -7.00 18.96
N LYS A 132 -15.76 -8.09 19.12
CA LYS A 132 -15.26 -9.33 19.70
C LYS A 132 -14.89 -10.27 18.56
N ILE A 133 -13.63 -10.68 18.51
CA ILE A 133 -13.12 -11.68 17.58
C ILE A 133 -12.40 -12.78 18.37
N ASP A 134 -12.21 -13.93 17.74
CA ASP A 134 -11.33 -14.96 18.31
C ASP A 134 -9.89 -14.41 18.41
N PRO A 135 -9.19 -14.59 19.56
CA PRO A 135 -7.85 -14.04 19.76
C PRO A 135 -6.83 -14.44 18.69
N ASN A 136 -6.99 -15.60 18.06
CA ASN A 136 -6.10 -16.11 17.02
C ASN A 136 -6.61 -15.84 15.60
N GLN A 137 -7.76 -15.19 15.42
CA GLN A 137 -8.37 -15.00 14.09
C GLN A 137 -7.43 -14.29 13.11
N ILE A 138 -6.74 -13.24 13.55
CA ILE A 138 -5.80 -12.48 12.70
C ILE A 138 -4.59 -13.36 12.34
N ASN A 139 -4.05 -14.11 13.30
CA ASN A 139 -2.92 -15.01 13.07
C ASN A 139 -3.30 -16.13 12.09
N ILE A 140 -4.48 -16.74 12.25
CA ILE A 140 -5.00 -17.76 11.34
C ILE A 140 -5.17 -17.20 9.92
N LEU A 141 -5.73 -15.99 9.80
CA LEU A 141 -5.88 -15.31 8.50
C LEU A 141 -4.52 -15.07 7.83
N LEU A 142 -3.58 -14.49 8.57
CA LEU A 142 -2.24 -14.19 8.05
C LEU A 142 -1.51 -15.47 7.64
N SER A 143 -1.50 -16.50 8.49
CA SER A 143 -0.87 -17.79 8.18
C SER A 143 -1.47 -18.41 6.92
N ALA A 144 -2.79 -18.45 6.79
CA ALA A 144 -3.45 -19.01 5.61
C ALA A 144 -3.11 -18.24 4.32
N VAL A 145 -3.05 -16.91 4.37
CA VAL A 145 -2.70 -16.10 3.20
C VAL A 145 -1.22 -16.28 2.82
N PHE A 146 -0.31 -16.20 3.80
CA PHE A 146 1.13 -16.34 3.56
C PHE A 146 1.53 -17.74 3.11
N GLU A 147 0.90 -18.80 3.66
CA GLU A 147 1.09 -20.17 3.19
C GLU A 147 0.74 -20.30 1.70
N GLN A 148 -0.38 -19.74 1.27
CA GLN A 148 -0.78 -19.79 -0.14
C GLN A 148 0.14 -18.95 -1.04
N MET A 149 0.66 -17.82 -0.55
CA MET A 149 1.66 -17.02 -1.27
C MET A 149 2.99 -17.75 -1.42
N GLU A 150 3.47 -18.41 -0.35
CA GLU A 150 4.69 -19.21 -0.36
C GLU A 150 4.57 -20.36 -1.37
N GLN A 151 3.43 -21.06 -1.41
CA GLN A 151 3.15 -22.10 -2.39
C GLN A 151 3.04 -21.60 -3.84
N LEU A 152 2.81 -20.30 -4.05
CA LEU A 152 2.86 -19.67 -5.38
C LEU A 152 4.29 -19.21 -5.75
N GLY A 153 5.21 -19.24 -4.79
CA GLY A 153 6.62 -18.96 -4.95
C GLY A 153 7.00 -17.48 -4.87
N ASP A 154 8.30 -17.24 -5.00
CA ASP A 154 8.94 -15.92 -4.82
C ASP A 154 8.35 -14.81 -5.69
N ARG A 155 7.85 -15.15 -6.88
CA ARG A 155 7.23 -14.18 -7.81
C ARG A 155 5.92 -13.58 -7.29
N VAL A 156 5.29 -14.23 -6.31
CA VAL A 156 4.09 -13.71 -5.62
C VAL A 156 4.48 -13.13 -4.27
N LEU A 157 5.28 -13.87 -3.49
CA LEU A 157 5.60 -13.48 -2.12
C LEU A 157 6.51 -12.25 -2.03
N LYS A 158 7.62 -12.20 -2.78
CA LYS A 158 8.61 -11.11 -2.67
C LYS A 158 8.06 -9.74 -3.05
N PRO A 159 7.30 -9.58 -4.17
CA PRO A 159 6.67 -8.30 -4.48
C PRO A 159 5.68 -7.87 -3.39
N PHE A 160 4.86 -8.81 -2.89
CA PHE A 160 3.89 -8.51 -1.84
C PHE A 160 4.55 -7.96 -0.56
N LEU A 161 5.64 -8.57 -0.12
CA LEU A 161 6.44 -8.10 1.03
C LEU A 161 7.08 -6.73 0.82
N GLN A 162 7.21 -6.28 -0.43
CA GLN A 162 7.71 -4.95 -0.83
C GLN A 162 6.58 -3.98 -1.17
N ASP A 163 5.35 -4.29 -0.78
CA ASP A 163 4.15 -3.50 -1.05
C ASP A 163 3.87 -3.31 -2.55
N VAL A 164 4.30 -4.27 -3.36
CA VAL A 164 3.99 -4.35 -4.79
C VAL A 164 2.89 -5.39 -4.98
N VAL A 165 1.65 -4.94 -4.98
CA VAL A 165 0.51 -5.82 -5.30
C VAL A 165 0.25 -5.79 -6.80
N GLN A 166 0.25 -6.99 -7.39
CA GLN A 166 -0.04 -7.21 -8.80
C GLN A 166 -1.35 -7.98 -8.96
N PHE A 167 -2.13 -7.66 -9.98
CA PHE A 167 -3.44 -8.27 -10.21
C PHE A 167 -3.40 -9.82 -10.27
N PRO A 168 -2.52 -10.47 -11.06
CA PRO A 168 -2.54 -11.92 -11.18
C PRO A 168 -2.14 -12.61 -9.87
N ALA A 169 -1.11 -12.10 -9.20
CA ALA A 169 -0.61 -12.61 -7.93
C ALA A 169 -1.72 -12.56 -6.87
N LEU A 170 -2.36 -11.39 -6.70
CA LEU A 170 -3.47 -11.21 -5.77
C LEU A 170 -4.64 -12.14 -6.09
N SER A 171 -5.03 -12.23 -7.36
CA SER A 171 -6.14 -13.09 -7.81
C SER A 171 -5.89 -14.56 -7.47
N GLN A 172 -4.67 -15.04 -7.74
CA GLN A 172 -4.26 -16.42 -7.47
C GLN A 172 -4.24 -16.71 -5.98
N THR A 173 -3.67 -15.81 -5.16
CA THR A 173 -3.66 -15.95 -3.70
C THR A 173 -5.08 -16.01 -3.16
N MET A 174 -5.94 -15.06 -3.52
CA MET A 174 -7.33 -15.04 -3.04
C MET A 174 -8.10 -16.30 -3.44
N LEU A 175 -7.97 -16.74 -4.70
CA LEU A 175 -8.63 -17.96 -5.17
C LEU A 175 -8.14 -19.19 -4.41
N ARG A 176 -6.82 -19.33 -4.22
CA ARG A 176 -6.24 -20.43 -3.45
C ARG A 176 -6.68 -20.41 -2.00
N THR A 177 -6.63 -19.26 -1.32
CA THR A 177 -7.10 -19.13 0.06
C THR A 177 -8.59 -19.48 0.17
N ALA A 178 -9.43 -19.07 -0.79
CA ALA A 178 -10.84 -19.45 -0.80
C ALA A 178 -11.08 -20.96 -1.00
N LEU A 179 -10.23 -21.63 -1.78
CA LEU A 179 -10.34 -23.07 -2.04
C LEU A 179 -9.82 -23.92 -0.88
N PHE A 180 -8.66 -23.57 -0.30
CA PHE A 180 -7.98 -24.37 0.71
C PHE A 180 -8.31 -23.94 2.16
N HIS A 181 -8.75 -22.70 2.37
CA HIS A 181 -9.11 -22.15 3.69
C HIS A 181 -10.46 -21.38 3.63
N PRO A 182 -11.56 -22.03 3.19
CA PRO A 182 -12.85 -21.36 3.00
C PRO A 182 -13.42 -20.78 4.30
N ASP A 183 -13.15 -21.41 5.45
CA ASP A 183 -13.57 -20.96 6.76
C ASP A 183 -12.94 -19.61 7.14
N VAL A 184 -11.67 -19.40 6.77
CA VAL A 184 -10.97 -18.13 6.96
C VAL A 184 -11.67 -17.02 6.17
N VAL A 185 -11.96 -17.25 4.89
CA VAL A 185 -12.65 -16.27 4.04
C VAL A 185 -14.03 -15.92 4.58
N LEU A 186 -14.80 -16.92 5.03
CA LEU A 186 -16.13 -16.71 5.62
C LEU A 186 -16.08 -15.86 6.90
N ARG A 187 -15.02 -15.98 7.70
CA ARG A 187 -14.82 -15.15 8.91
C ARG A 187 -14.42 -13.71 8.58
N VAL A 188 -13.74 -13.47 7.44
CA VAL A 188 -13.35 -12.12 7.02
C VAL A 188 -14.57 -11.27 6.68
N ILE A 189 -15.59 -11.83 6.03
CA ILE A 189 -16.77 -11.08 5.57
C ILE A 189 -17.47 -10.27 6.68
N PRO A 190 -17.92 -10.88 7.80
CA PRO A 190 -18.53 -10.11 8.89
C PRO A 190 -17.52 -9.25 9.64
N HIS A 191 -16.23 -9.58 9.60
CA HIS A 191 -15.18 -8.84 10.28
C HIS A 191 -14.89 -7.50 9.60
N VAL A 192 -14.76 -7.48 8.27
CA VAL A 192 -14.51 -6.25 7.50
C VAL A 192 -15.80 -5.49 7.16
N GLY A 193 -16.91 -6.21 6.97
CA GLY A 193 -18.22 -5.69 6.61
C GLY A 193 -18.46 -5.59 5.10
N LEU A 194 -19.71 -5.85 4.68
CA LEU A 194 -20.13 -5.80 3.27
C LEU A 194 -19.83 -4.46 2.56
N PRO A 195 -20.05 -3.27 3.18
CA PRO A 195 -19.74 -2.01 2.51
C PRO A 195 -18.26 -1.86 2.14
N ALA A 196 -17.35 -2.35 3.00
CA ALA A 196 -15.92 -2.32 2.74
C ALA A 196 -15.51 -3.27 1.61
N LEU A 197 -16.15 -4.44 1.52
CA LEU A 197 -15.92 -5.39 0.42
C LEU A 197 -16.35 -4.80 -0.92
N LEU A 198 -17.55 -4.20 -0.97
CA LEU A 198 -18.07 -3.58 -2.20
C LEU A 198 -17.16 -2.44 -2.68
N ASP A 199 -16.74 -1.55 -1.77
CA ASP A 199 -15.78 -0.49 -2.08
C ASP A 199 -14.44 -1.06 -2.61
N TRP A 200 -13.94 -2.11 -1.96
CA TRP A 200 -12.70 -2.77 -2.37
C TRP A 200 -12.78 -3.37 -3.77
N THR A 201 -13.94 -3.88 -4.21
CA THR A 201 -14.07 -4.42 -5.59
C THR A 201 -13.77 -3.39 -6.67
N ILE A 202 -14.01 -2.10 -6.41
CA ILE A 202 -13.69 -1.02 -7.34
C ILE A 202 -12.17 -0.87 -7.46
N HIS A 203 -11.45 -0.94 -6.35
CA HIS A 203 -9.99 -0.89 -6.34
C HIS A 203 -9.38 -2.11 -7.04
N TYR A 204 -9.93 -3.29 -6.78
CA TYR A 204 -9.52 -4.54 -7.42
C TYR A 204 -9.76 -4.54 -8.94
N ALA A 205 -10.91 -4.03 -9.40
CA ALA A 205 -11.19 -3.89 -10.82
C ALA A 205 -10.22 -2.91 -11.50
N ASN A 206 -9.96 -1.76 -10.87
CA ASN A 206 -9.00 -0.78 -11.39
C ASN A 206 -7.57 -1.34 -11.42
N LEU A 207 -7.18 -2.19 -10.47
CA LEU A 207 -5.90 -2.89 -10.49
C LEU A 207 -5.77 -3.74 -11.76
N GLY A 208 -6.80 -4.52 -12.09
CA GLY A 208 -6.85 -5.30 -13.34
C GLY A 208 -6.82 -4.41 -14.59
N ILE A 209 -7.59 -3.32 -14.61
CA ILE A 209 -7.59 -2.35 -15.72
C ILE A 209 -6.20 -1.76 -15.92
N TYR A 210 -5.52 -1.32 -14.85
CA TYR A 210 -4.19 -0.72 -14.94
C TYR A 210 -3.15 -1.74 -15.42
N SER A 211 -3.24 -2.99 -14.96
CA SER A 211 -2.38 -4.08 -15.46
C SER A 211 -2.52 -4.32 -16.96
N LEU A 212 -3.69 -4.06 -17.54
CA LEU A 212 -3.94 -4.18 -18.99
C LEU A 212 -3.52 -2.91 -19.75
N LEU A 213 -3.80 -1.73 -19.21
CA LEU A 213 -3.52 -0.45 -19.86
C LEU A 213 -2.02 -0.15 -19.96
N TYR A 214 -1.23 -0.51 -18.95
CA TYR A 214 0.21 -0.23 -18.94
C TYR A 214 0.96 -0.77 -20.17
N PRO A 215 0.91 -2.08 -20.51
CA PRO A 215 1.59 -2.59 -21.70
C PRO A 215 1.07 -1.97 -23.01
N LEU A 216 -0.23 -1.67 -23.10
CA LEU A 216 -0.80 -0.97 -24.26
C LEU A 216 -0.26 0.46 -24.40
N GLY A 217 -0.12 1.17 -23.27
CA GLY A 217 0.46 2.50 -23.21
C GLY A 217 1.93 2.51 -23.65
N GLN A 218 2.71 1.50 -23.26
CA GLN A 218 4.12 1.40 -23.68
C GLN A 218 4.27 1.29 -25.20
N VAL A 219 3.36 0.58 -25.89
CA VAL A 219 3.38 0.48 -27.36
C VAL A 219 3.19 1.85 -28.03
N LEU A 220 2.43 2.75 -27.40
CA LEU A 220 2.15 4.10 -27.90
C LEU A 220 3.25 5.12 -27.56
N GLU A 221 4.27 4.75 -26.78
CA GLU A 221 5.32 5.66 -26.34
C GLU A 221 6.12 6.26 -27.51
N ALA A 222 6.37 5.47 -28.56
CA ALA A 222 7.06 5.96 -29.76
C ALA A 222 6.27 7.05 -30.48
N TRP A 223 4.95 6.92 -30.54
CA TRP A 223 4.06 7.95 -31.08
C TRP A 223 4.03 9.18 -30.16
N ALA A 224 3.99 8.98 -28.84
CA ALA A 224 3.94 10.07 -27.87
C ALA A 224 5.12 11.04 -28.00
N LYS A 225 6.31 10.58 -28.40
CA LYS A 225 7.49 11.43 -28.67
C LYS A 225 7.28 12.47 -29.78
N THR A 226 6.28 12.30 -30.62
CA THR A 226 5.92 13.27 -31.68
C THR A 226 5.00 14.39 -31.20
N LEU A 227 4.45 14.26 -29.98
CA LEU A 227 3.50 15.23 -29.44
C LEU A 227 4.21 16.50 -28.94
N PRO A 228 3.50 17.63 -28.77
CA PRO A 228 4.04 18.79 -28.08
C PRO A 228 4.45 18.48 -26.63
N PRO A 229 5.42 19.20 -26.04
CA PRO A 229 5.94 18.93 -24.68
C PRO A 229 4.85 18.80 -23.60
N SER A 230 3.82 19.64 -23.66
CA SER A 230 2.72 19.57 -22.70
C SER A 230 1.93 18.26 -22.79
N GLN A 231 1.65 17.78 -24.00
CA GLN A 231 0.94 16.51 -24.22
C GLN A 231 1.82 15.32 -23.86
N GLN A 232 3.14 15.40 -24.13
CA GLN A 232 4.10 14.39 -23.67
C GLN A 232 4.09 14.25 -22.15
N TYR A 233 4.06 15.36 -21.42
CA TYR A 233 3.94 15.35 -19.96
C TYR A 233 2.72 14.52 -19.52
N TYR A 234 1.52 14.85 -20.03
CA TYR A 234 0.29 14.15 -19.65
C TYR A 234 0.34 12.66 -19.99
N PHE A 235 0.83 12.32 -21.19
CA PHE A 235 1.00 10.93 -21.60
C PHE A 235 1.90 10.16 -20.63
N HIS A 236 3.09 10.69 -20.32
CA HIS A 236 4.02 10.04 -19.40
C HIS A 236 3.43 9.92 -17.99
N ARG A 237 2.67 10.91 -17.51
CA ARG A 237 2.02 10.84 -16.19
C ARG A 237 0.93 9.78 -16.12
N TRP A 238 0.16 9.57 -17.19
CA TRP A 238 -0.81 8.48 -17.25
C TRP A 238 -0.12 7.12 -17.33
N LEU A 239 0.97 7.02 -18.11
CA LEU A 239 1.76 5.80 -18.19
C LEU A 239 2.39 5.44 -16.83
N ASP A 240 2.94 6.42 -16.11
CA ASP A 240 3.42 6.27 -14.73
C ASP A 240 2.30 5.80 -13.80
N ALA A 241 1.11 6.40 -13.88
CA ALA A 241 -0.04 6.00 -13.08
C ALA A 241 -0.40 4.52 -13.29
N TRP A 242 -0.43 4.05 -14.55
CA TRP A 242 -0.70 2.65 -14.85
C TRP A 242 0.42 1.72 -14.39
N LYS A 243 1.68 2.10 -14.61
CA LYS A 243 2.84 1.31 -14.20
C LYS A 243 2.85 1.04 -12.69
N TYR A 244 2.86 2.11 -11.91
CA TYR A 244 2.99 2.04 -10.46
C TYR A 244 1.69 1.59 -9.79
N GLY A 245 0.55 2.02 -10.33
CA GLY A 245 -0.77 1.61 -9.85
C GLY A 245 -1.12 0.15 -10.13
N SER A 246 -0.43 -0.52 -11.06
CA SER A 246 -0.56 -1.96 -11.32
C SER A 246 0.51 -2.83 -10.65
N GLY A 247 1.52 -2.22 -10.02
CA GLY A 247 2.70 -2.93 -9.52
C GLY A 247 3.64 -3.46 -10.61
N ALA A 248 3.54 -2.93 -11.84
CA ALA A 248 4.41 -3.29 -12.96
C ALA A 248 5.79 -2.60 -12.92
N ASP A 249 6.04 -1.80 -11.88
CA ASP A 249 7.34 -1.22 -11.58
C ASP A 249 8.25 -2.15 -10.76
N TYR A 250 7.77 -3.31 -10.33
CA TYR A 250 8.61 -4.34 -9.73
C TYR A 250 9.57 -4.95 -10.77
N SER A 251 10.85 -5.04 -10.39
CA SER A 251 11.89 -5.75 -11.12
C SER A 251 12.53 -6.77 -10.17
N GLU A 252 12.72 -8.01 -10.64
CA GLU A 252 13.59 -8.97 -9.93
C GLU A 252 15.00 -8.36 -9.89
N GLY A 253 15.49 -8.08 -8.68
CA GLY A 253 16.85 -7.61 -8.43
C GLY A 253 17.88 -8.72 -8.45
#